data_AF-A0A7K1XU71-F1
#
_entry.id   AF-A0A7K1XU71-F1
#
_cell.length_a   1.000
_cell.length_b   1.000
_cell.length_c   1.000
_cell.angle_alpha   90.00
_cell.angle_beta   90.00
_cell.angle_gamma   90.00
#
_symmetry.space_group_name_H-M   'P 1'
#
loop_
_entity.id
_entity.type
_entity.pdbx_description
1 polymer ?
#
loop_
_entity_poly.entity_id
_entity_poly.type
_entity_poly.pdbx_seq_one_letter_code
_entity_poly.pdbx_strand_id
1 'polypeptide(L)'
;MSTTHEKSIRFPARVNEKLEKLANKHGRTKLLFFEQMVEYFYRTKKDPKDINDEVLKNALVANHEKYIGFIKTQENTMLIPIKQEVELSLKTLERILNAFNSQVIQANNTILQNQAVQVQRSDDTNRVLKEIANRLDGKDLLKQKFLVLLEHYIKARENINAVLSPKSVQELNQRTVKLIDDL
;
A
#
# COMPACT_ATOMS: atom_id res chain seq x y z
N MET A 1 -1.13 -70.39 -36.68
CA MET A 1 -0.36 -70.66 -37.91
C MET A 1 0.87 -71.45 -37.52
N SER A 2 1.05 -72.65 -38.05
CA SER A 2 2.18 -73.51 -37.70
C SER A 2 3.45 -72.97 -38.35
N THR A 3 4.40 -72.47 -37.54
CA THR A 3 5.72 -72.07 -37.98
C THR A 3 6.56 -73.33 -38.25
N THR A 4 6.84 -73.61 -39.52
CA THR A 4 7.77 -74.69 -39.89
C THR A 4 9.19 -74.23 -39.57
N HIS A 5 9.84 -74.86 -38.59
CA HIS A 5 11.20 -74.52 -38.18
C HIS A 5 12.20 -75.38 -38.97
N GLU A 6 12.79 -74.81 -40.02
CA GLU A 6 13.65 -75.55 -40.97
C GLU A 6 15.16 -75.37 -40.72
N LYS A 7 15.55 -74.44 -39.84
CA LYS A 7 16.95 -74.05 -39.62
C LYS A 7 17.45 -74.49 -38.25
N SER A 8 18.68 -75.04 -38.23
CA SER A 8 19.38 -75.49 -37.02
C SER A 8 20.60 -74.63 -36.74
N ILE A 9 20.73 -74.11 -35.52
CA ILE A 9 21.90 -73.36 -35.05
C ILE A 9 22.72 -74.25 -34.11
N ARG A 10 24.00 -74.42 -34.40
CA ARG A 10 24.93 -75.20 -33.55
C ARG A 10 25.64 -74.28 -32.57
N PHE A 11 25.66 -74.67 -31.28
CA PHE A 11 26.38 -73.95 -30.23
C PHE A 11 26.89 -74.94 -29.16
N PRO A 12 27.88 -74.57 -28.33
CA PRO A 12 28.45 -75.47 -27.32
C PRO A 12 27.42 -75.94 -26.28
N ALA A 13 27.60 -77.14 -25.73
CA ALA A 13 26.71 -77.72 -24.70
C ALA A 13 26.54 -76.79 -23.49
N ARG A 14 27.60 -76.08 -23.08
CA ARG A 14 27.56 -75.06 -22.01
C ARG A 14 26.58 -73.92 -22.30
N VAL A 15 26.44 -73.52 -23.57
CA VAL A 15 25.50 -72.48 -23.98
C VAL A 15 24.07 -73.01 -23.99
N ASN A 16 23.87 -74.29 -24.37
CA ASN A 16 22.57 -74.96 -24.28
C ASN A 16 22.04 -75.00 -22.84
N GLU A 17 22.87 -75.37 -21.88
CA GLU A 17 22.47 -75.37 -20.46
C GLU A 17 22.05 -73.98 -19.97
N LYS A 18 22.76 -72.92 -20.38
CA LYS A 18 22.42 -71.53 -20.04
C LYS A 18 21.10 -71.11 -20.68
N LEU A 19 20.91 -71.41 -21.97
CA LEU A 19 19.68 -71.12 -22.70
C LEU A 19 18.49 -71.85 -22.08
N GLU A 20 18.67 -73.11 -21.67
CA GLU A 20 17.63 -73.90 -21.02
C GLU A 20 17.23 -73.33 -19.66
N LYS A 21 18.21 -72.97 -18.83
CA LYS A 21 17.95 -72.30 -17.55
C LYS A 21 17.23 -70.95 -17.74
N LEU A 22 17.64 -70.15 -18.72
CA LEU A 22 17.02 -68.85 -19.01
C LEU A 22 15.58 -69.01 -19.53
N ALA A 23 15.36 -69.91 -20.49
CA ALA A 23 14.05 -70.19 -21.05
C ALA A 23 13.08 -70.69 -19.96
N ASN A 24 13.54 -71.62 -19.11
CA ASN A 24 12.76 -72.13 -17.98
C ASN A 24 12.46 -71.04 -16.93
N LYS A 25 13.43 -70.16 -16.63
CA LYS A 25 13.22 -69.02 -15.72
C LYS A 25 12.10 -68.08 -16.20
N HIS A 26 11.95 -67.94 -17.51
CA HIS A 26 10.89 -67.12 -18.13
C HIS A 26 9.64 -67.93 -18.51
N GLY A 27 9.55 -69.21 -18.14
CA GLY A 27 8.39 -70.07 -18.41
C GLY A 27 8.16 -70.36 -19.90
N ARG A 28 9.22 -70.37 -20.72
CA ARG A 28 9.15 -70.49 -22.19
C ARG A 28 9.98 -71.67 -22.69
N THR A 29 9.63 -72.19 -23.87
CA THR A 29 10.47 -73.16 -24.58
C THR A 29 11.74 -72.49 -25.09
N LYS A 30 12.83 -73.26 -25.26
CA LYS A 30 14.12 -72.75 -25.79
C LYS A 30 13.95 -72.02 -27.12
N LEU A 31 13.09 -72.56 -27.99
CA LEU A 31 12.80 -72.00 -29.31
C LEU A 31 12.09 -70.65 -29.21
N LEU A 32 10.99 -70.58 -28.44
CA LEU A 32 10.24 -69.34 -28.26
C LEU A 32 11.07 -68.24 -27.59
N PHE A 33 11.88 -68.61 -26.60
CA PHE A 33 12.78 -67.68 -25.93
C PHE A 33 13.84 -67.13 -26.89
N PHE A 34 14.41 -67.99 -27.76
CA PHE A 34 15.37 -67.57 -28.76
C PHE A 34 14.76 -66.63 -29.80
N GLU A 35 13.58 -66.94 -30.35
CA GLU A 35 12.88 -66.08 -31.32
C GLU A 35 12.63 -64.68 -30.74
N GLN A 36 12.16 -64.62 -29.50
CA GLN A 36 11.92 -63.36 -28.81
C GLN A 36 13.21 -62.60 -28.51
N MET A 37 14.30 -63.30 -28.19
CA MET A 37 15.61 -62.70 -27.98
C MET A 37 16.13 -62.06 -29.27
N VAL A 38 16.00 -62.74 -30.41
CA VAL A 38 16.36 -62.20 -31.73
C VAL A 38 15.51 -60.97 -32.05
N GLU A 39 14.19 -61.06 -31.87
CA GLU A 39 13.28 -59.94 -32.11
C GLU A 39 13.57 -58.74 -31.18
N TYR A 40 13.90 -59.01 -29.92
CA TYR A 40 14.27 -57.98 -28.94
C TYR A 40 15.52 -57.22 -29.39
N PHE A 41 16.60 -57.90 -29.73
CA PHE A 41 17.83 -57.23 -30.20
C PHE A 41 17.61 -56.53 -31.54
N TYR A 42 16.81 -57.12 -32.42
CA TYR A 42 16.48 -56.51 -33.71
C TYR A 42 15.68 -55.20 -33.55
N ARG A 43 14.70 -55.15 -32.66
CA ARG A 43 13.89 -53.94 -32.41
C ARG A 43 14.62 -52.89 -31.60
N THR A 44 15.29 -53.30 -30.54
CA THR A 44 15.96 -52.35 -29.62
C THR A 44 17.29 -51.86 -30.15
N LYS A 45 17.84 -52.48 -31.20
CA LYS A 45 19.17 -52.19 -31.77
C LYS A 45 20.29 -52.27 -30.73
N LYS A 46 20.05 -52.91 -29.59
CA LYS A 46 21.06 -53.16 -28.56
C LYS A 46 22.08 -54.17 -29.05
N ASP A 47 23.35 -53.94 -28.71
CA ASP A 47 24.41 -54.91 -28.95
C ASP A 47 24.32 -56.02 -27.87
N PRO A 48 24.15 -57.30 -28.24
CA PRO A 48 24.18 -58.41 -27.28
C PRO A 48 25.51 -58.54 -26.51
N LYS A 49 26.57 -57.87 -26.95
CA LYS A 49 27.88 -57.80 -26.25
C LYS A 49 27.93 -56.68 -25.20
N ASP A 50 27.03 -55.71 -25.23
CA ASP A 50 26.91 -54.65 -24.22
C ASP A 50 26.15 -55.18 -23.00
N ILE A 51 26.82 -56.03 -22.21
CA ILE A 51 26.25 -56.67 -21.01
C ILE A 51 25.85 -55.65 -19.93
N ASN A 52 26.50 -54.48 -19.93
CA ASN A 52 26.32 -53.46 -18.91
C ASN A 52 25.30 -52.37 -19.30
N ASP A 53 24.69 -52.45 -20.49
CA ASP A 53 23.77 -51.44 -21.03
C ASP A 53 24.40 -50.02 -21.00
N GLU A 54 25.69 -49.89 -21.34
CA GLU A 54 26.43 -48.63 -21.26
C GLU A 54 25.81 -47.54 -22.14
N VAL A 55 25.26 -47.91 -23.30
CA VAL A 55 24.54 -46.97 -24.18
C VAL A 55 23.32 -46.36 -23.48
N LEU A 56 22.56 -47.18 -22.74
CA LEU A 56 21.38 -46.71 -22.01
C LEU A 56 21.78 -45.81 -20.83
N LYS A 57 22.80 -46.20 -20.07
CA LYS A 57 23.31 -45.38 -18.96
C LYS A 57 23.79 -44.02 -19.44
N ASN A 58 24.58 -43.98 -20.51
CA ASN A 58 25.09 -42.74 -21.08
C ASN A 58 23.95 -41.84 -21.56
N ALA A 59 22.93 -42.41 -22.21
CA ALA A 59 21.75 -41.64 -22.62
C ALA A 59 20.95 -41.08 -21.43
N LEU A 60 20.82 -41.84 -20.34
CA LEU A 60 20.14 -41.39 -19.12
C LEU A 60 20.90 -40.27 -18.41
N VAL A 61 22.23 -40.41 -18.30
CA VAL A 61 23.11 -39.39 -17.71
C VAL A 61 23.07 -38.11 -18.53
N ALA A 62 23.25 -38.20 -19.85
CA ALA A 62 23.21 -37.04 -20.74
C ALA A 62 21.86 -36.29 -20.68
N ASN A 63 20.74 -37.04 -20.60
CA ASN A 63 19.42 -36.43 -20.41
C ASN A 63 19.30 -35.74 -19.05
N HIS A 64 19.77 -36.37 -17.96
CA HIS A 64 19.78 -35.74 -16.63
C HIS A 64 20.64 -34.48 -16.59
N GLU A 65 21.82 -34.50 -17.19
CA GLU A 65 22.68 -33.31 -17.28
C GLU A 65 21.98 -32.17 -18.03
N LYS A 66 21.25 -32.49 -19.10
CA LYS A 66 20.46 -31.51 -19.85
C LYS A 66 19.34 -30.91 -18.99
N TYR A 67 18.61 -31.73 -18.24
CA TYR A 67 17.56 -31.23 -17.33
C TYR A 67 18.15 -30.35 -16.21
N ILE A 68 19.25 -30.78 -15.60
CA ILE A 68 19.94 -30.01 -14.56
C ILE A 68 20.44 -28.68 -15.13
N GLY A 69 21.02 -28.69 -16.33
CA GLY A 69 21.48 -27.48 -17.02
C GLY A 69 20.33 -26.51 -17.30
N PHE A 70 19.17 -27.02 -17.73
CA PHE A 70 17.97 -26.22 -17.94
C PHE A 70 17.45 -25.61 -16.64
N ILE A 71 17.38 -26.39 -15.55
CA ILE A 71 16.95 -25.90 -14.23
C ILE A 71 17.89 -24.81 -13.73
N LYS A 72 19.21 -25.02 -13.79
CA LYS A 72 20.21 -24.00 -13.42
C LYS A 72 20.07 -22.72 -14.25
N THR A 73 19.79 -22.87 -15.54
CA THR A 73 19.58 -21.73 -16.43
C THR A 73 18.32 -20.95 -16.03
N GLN A 74 17.20 -21.62 -15.78
CA GLN A 74 16.00 -20.97 -15.27
C GLN A 74 16.23 -20.29 -13.93
N GLU A 75 16.94 -20.95 -13.01
CA GLU A 75 17.23 -20.43 -11.69
C GLU A 75 18.00 -19.11 -11.77
N ASN A 76 19.09 -19.10 -12.54
CA ASN A 76 19.94 -17.92 -12.71
C ASN A 76 19.28 -16.81 -13.53
N THR A 77 18.52 -17.17 -14.57
CA THR A 77 17.99 -16.19 -15.53
C THR A 77 16.66 -15.59 -15.06
N MET A 78 15.88 -16.33 -14.26
CA MET A 78 14.52 -15.94 -13.93
C MET A 78 14.25 -16.00 -12.42
N LEU A 79 14.46 -17.14 -11.76
CA LEU A 79 14.00 -17.30 -10.36
C LEU A 79 14.77 -16.40 -9.38
N ILE A 80 16.09 -16.32 -9.51
CA ILE A 80 16.92 -15.46 -8.67
C ILE A 80 16.58 -13.97 -8.89
N PRO A 81 16.53 -13.44 -10.13
CA PRO A 81 16.11 -12.07 -10.39
C PRO A 81 14.72 -11.73 -9.83
N ILE A 82 13.72 -12.60 -10.02
CA ILE A 82 12.36 -12.38 -9.50
C ILE A 82 12.39 -12.25 -7.97
N LYS A 83 13.12 -13.14 -7.28
CA LYS A 83 13.24 -13.06 -5.83
C LYS A 83 13.84 -11.71 -5.39
N GLN A 84 14.92 -11.28 -6.05
CA GLN A 84 15.58 -10.01 -5.75
C GLN A 84 14.66 -8.81 -6.00
N GLU A 85 13.90 -8.82 -7.11
CA GLU A 85 12.96 -7.75 -7.45
C GLU A 85 11.79 -7.67 -6.46
N VAL A 86 11.27 -8.81 -6.01
CA VAL A 86 10.24 -8.88 -4.96
C VAL A 86 10.77 -8.30 -3.65
N GLU A 87 11.98 -8.67 -3.23
CA GLU A 87 12.59 -8.12 -2.01
C GLU A 87 12.80 -6.60 -2.08
N LEU A 88 13.20 -6.08 -3.24
CA LEU A 88 13.34 -4.64 -3.47
C LEU A 88 11.99 -3.92 -3.46
N SER A 89 10.98 -4.53 -4.07
CA SER A 89 9.61 -3.99 -4.10
C SER A 89 9.03 -3.91 -2.69
N LEU A 90 9.20 -4.95 -1.88
CA LEU A 90 8.76 -4.97 -0.48
C LEU A 90 9.43 -3.87 0.35
N LYS A 91 10.75 -3.68 0.21
CA LYS A 91 11.48 -2.58 0.89
C LYS A 91 10.98 -1.20 0.44
N THR A 92 10.62 -1.06 -0.83
CA THR A 92 10.09 0.20 -1.36
C THR A 92 8.70 0.49 -0.80
N LEU A 93 7.82 -0.51 -0.76
CA LEU A 93 6.50 -0.39 -0.14
C LEU A 93 6.59 -0.06 1.35
N GLU A 94 7.51 -0.69 2.08
CA GLU A 94 7.76 -0.36 3.49
C GLU A 94 8.15 1.11 3.67
N ARG A 95 9.05 1.63 2.82
CA ARG A 95 9.42 3.05 2.84
C ARG A 95 8.26 3.97 2.53
N ILE A 96 7.44 3.64 1.54
CA ILE A 96 6.24 4.41 1.18
C ILE A 96 5.28 4.44 2.37
N LEU A 97 5.04 3.31 3.01
CA LEU A 97 4.14 3.19 4.15
C LEU A 97 4.65 4.01 5.34
N ASN A 98 5.96 3.95 5.62
CA ASN A 98 6.59 4.76 6.65
C ASN A 98 6.50 6.27 6.34
N ALA A 99 6.72 6.67 5.08
CA ALA A 99 6.57 8.05 4.65
C ALA A 99 5.12 8.53 4.77
N PHE A 100 4.15 7.69 4.40
CA PHE A 100 2.73 8.02 4.54
C PHE A 100 2.33 8.21 6.00
N ASN A 101 2.72 7.28 6.87
CA ASN A 101 2.42 7.36 8.31
C ASN A 101 3.09 8.57 8.97
N SER A 102 4.36 8.84 8.67
CA SER A 102 5.10 9.94 9.29
C SER A 102 4.77 11.30 8.70
N GLN A 103 4.64 11.42 7.37
CA GLN A 103 4.48 12.72 6.74
C GLN A 103 3.00 13.07 6.57
N VAL A 104 2.18 12.15 6.05
CA VAL A 104 0.78 12.47 5.73
C VAL A 104 -0.07 12.44 7.00
N ILE A 105 -0.03 11.34 7.75
CA ILE A 105 -0.90 11.20 8.92
C ILE A 105 -0.49 12.18 10.02
N GLN A 106 0.80 12.30 10.35
CA GLN A 106 1.22 13.23 11.40
C GLN A 106 1.00 14.68 10.98
N ALA A 107 1.32 15.08 9.73
CA ALA A 107 1.05 16.44 9.29
C ALA A 107 -0.45 16.76 9.33
N ASN A 108 -1.32 15.84 8.89
CA ASN A 108 -2.77 16.03 8.98
C ASN A 108 -3.22 16.20 10.44
N ASN A 109 -2.70 15.39 11.37
CA ASN A 109 -3.01 15.54 12.79
C ASN A 109 -2.55 16.90 13.33
N THR A 110 -1.34 17.34 13.00
CA THR A 110 -0.81 18.65 13.40
C THR A 110 -1.61 19.80 12.79
N ILE A 111 -2.00 19.70 11.51
CA ILE A 111 -2.84 20.70 10.84
C ILE A 111 -4.20 20.80 11.53
N LEU A 112 -4.86 19.67 11.82
CA LEU A 112 -6.15 19.65 12.51
C LEU A 112 -6.08 20.29 13.91
N GLN A 113 -5.02 19.96 14.67
CA GLN A 113 -4.78 20.58 15.98
C GLN A 113 -4.57 22.09 15.87
N ASN A 114 -3.73 22.53 14.92
CA ASN A 114 -3.47 23.94 14.69
C ASN A 114 -4.73 24.69 14.22
N GLN A 115 -5.55 24.08 13.39
CA GLN A 115 -6.83 24.63 12.95
C GLN A 115 -7.79 24.81 14.14
N ALA A 116 -7.89 23.84 15.03
CA ALA A 116 -8.73 23.97 16.22
C ALA A 116 -8.31 25.15 17.11
N VAL A 117 -6.99 25.32 17.33
CA VAL A 117 -6.45 26.47 18.06
C VAL A 117 -6.71 27.78 17.32
N GLN A 118 -6.62 27.78 15.99
CA GLN A 118 -6.86 28.97 15.19
C GLN A 118 -8.33 29.40 15.19
N VAL A 119 -9.28 28.45 15.16
CA VAL A 119 -10.71 28.72 15.34
C VAL A 119 -10.95 29.38 16.69
N GLN A 120 -10.39 28.84 17.78
CA GLN A 120 -10.53 29.43 19.10
C GLN A 120 -9.98 30.86 19.18
N ARG A 121 -8.78 31.10 18.62
CA ARG A 121 -8.20 32.45 18.55
C ARG A 121 -9.05 33.40 17.72
N SER A 122 -9.68 32.91 16.65
CA SER A 122 -10.59 33.69 15.83
C SER A 122 -11.86 34.07 16.59
N ASP A 123 -12.40 33.18 17.42
CA ASP A 123 -13.55 33.47 18.28
C ASP A 123 -13.23 34.52 19.34
N ASP A 124 -12.08 34.42 19.98
CA ASP A 124 -11.59 35.43 20.93
C ASP A 124 -11.42 36.80 20.25
N THR A 125 -10.85 36.82 19.04
CA THR A 125 -10.68 38.03 18.23
C THR A 125 -12.05 38.63 17.89
N ASN A 126 -13.01 37.81 17.45
CA ASN A 126 -14.37 38.24 17.16
C ASN A 126 -15.06 38.82 18.40
N ARG A 127 -14.83 38.26 19.60
CA ARG A 127 -15.37 38.79 20.84
C ARG A 127 -14.84 40.19 21.13
N VAL A 128 -13.51 40.37 21.03
CA VAL A 128 -12.88 41.69 21.23
C VAL A 128 -13.37 42.70 20.20
N LEU A 129 -13.50 42.31 18.94
CA LEU A 129 -14.05 43.19 17.89
C LEU A 129 -15.49 43.62 18.19
N LYS A 130 -16.34 42.71 18.67
CA LYS A 130 -17.71 43.07 19.11
C LYS A 130 -17.69 44.04 20.29
N GLU A 131 -16.81 43.84 21.27
CA GLU A 131 -16.68 44.76 22.40
C GLU A 131 -16.23 46.16 21.94
N ILE A 132 -15.29 46.23 20.99
CA ILE A 132 -14.84 47.50 20.40
C ILE A 132 -16.01 48.18 19.66
N ALA A 133 -16.74 47.45 18.83
CA ALA A 133 -17.90 47.97 18.10
C ALA A 133 -18.94 48.55 19.06
N ASN A 134 -19.32 47.80 20.10
CA ASN A 134 -20.28 48.26 21.11
C ASN A 134 -19.80 49.53 21.85
N ARG A 135 -18.49 49.64 22.13
CA ARG A 135 -17.93 50.84 22.76
C ARG A 135 -17.94 52.05 21.83
N LEU A 136 -17.72 51.85 20.53
CA LEU A 136 -17.80 52.91 19.53
C LEU A 136 -19.24 53.42 19.40
N ASP A 137 -20.20 52.51 19.28
CA ASP A 137 -21.63 52.85 19.22
C ASP A 137 -22.08 53.61 20.48
N GLY A 138 -21.67 53.15 21.67
CA GLY A 138 -21.95 53.83 22.94
C GLY A 138 -21.33 55.22 23.01
N LYS A 139 -20.11 55.41 22.48
CA LYS A 139 -19.45 56.72 22.42
C LYS A 139 -20.23 57.68 21.51
N ASP A 140 -20.72 57.22 20.37
CA ASP A 140 -21.48 58.07 19.45
C ASP A 140 -22.86 58.42 20.00
N LEU A 141 -23.54 57.49 20.69
CA LEU A 141 -24.76 57.78 21.44
C LEU A 141 -24.52 58.83 22.53
N LEU A 142 -23.41 58.71 23.27
CA LEU A 142 -23.08 59.68 24.33
C LEU A 142 -22.80 61.08 23.76
N LYS A 143 -22.12 61.18 22.62
CA LYS A 143 -21.92 62.46 21.92
C LYS A 143 -23.25 63.08 21.51
N GLN A 144 -24.18 62.29 20.97
CA GLN A 144 -25.51 62.78 20.59
C GLN A 144 -26.27 63.32 21.81
N LYS A 145 -26.30 62.54 22.91
CA LYS A 145 -26.92 62.96 24.17
C LYS A 145 -26.31 64.26 24.70
N PHE A 146 -24.98 64.38 24.65
CA PHE A 146 -24.27 65.60 25.06
C PHE A 146 -24.58 66.81 24.17
N LEU A 147 -24.66 66.64 22.85
CA LEU A 147 -25.04 67.72 21.94
C LEU A 147 -26.44 68.25 22.24
N VAL A 148 -27.41 67.36 22.48
CA VAL A 148 -28.78 67.75 22.86
C VAL A 148 -28.80 68.54 24.16
N LEU A 149 -28.06 68.07 25.18
CA LEU A 149 -27.91 68.78 26.45
C LEU A 149 -27.31 70.18 26.25
N LEU A 150 -26.24 70.27 25.45
CA LEU A 150 -25.53 71.51 25.18
C LEU A 150 -26.41 72.51 24.43
N GLU A 151 -27.13 72.07 23.40
CA GLU A 151 -28.09 72.91 22.67
C GLU A 151 -29.20 73.42 23.57
N HIS A 152 -29.74 72.56 24.43
CA HIS A 152 -30.75 72.96 25.40
C HIS A 152 -30.21 74.00 26.38
N TYR A 153 -29.01 73.76 26.91
CA TYR A 153 -28.35 74.70 27.81
C TYR A 153 -28.07 76.05 27.15
N ILE A 154 -27.57 76.07 25.91
CA ILE A 154 -27.31 77.30 25.15
C ILE A 154 -28.61 78.09 24.96
N LYS A 155 -29.69 77.45 24.47
CA LYS A 155 -31.00 78.09 24.27
C LYS A 155 -31.56 78.66 25.58
N ALA A 156 -31.50 77.88 26.66
CA ALA A 156 -32.01 78.33 27.94
C ALA A 156 -31.16 79.45 28.56
N ARG A 157 -29.84 79.43 28.36
CA ARG A 157 -28.93 80.52 28.76
C ARG A 157 -29.19 81.80 27.97
N GLU A 158 -29.39 81.72 26.65
CA GLU A 158 -29.73 82.89 25.82
C GLU A 158 -31.03 83.56 26.30
N ASN A 159 -32.04 82.75 26.66
CA ASN A 159 -33.27 83.24 27.26
C ASN A 159 -33.07 83.91 28.64
N ILE A 160 -32.12 83.42 29.45
CA ILE A 160 -31.81 83.99 30.77
C ILE A 160 -30.91 85.23 30.66
N ASN A 161 -30.01 85.31 29.69
CA ASN A 161 -29.25 86.54 29.43
C ASN A 161 -30.17 87.70 29.03
N ALA A 162 -31.35 87.41 28.46
CA ALA A 162 -32.41 88.41 28.25
C ALA A 162 -33.14 88.82 29.54
N VAL A 163 -33.04 88.04 30.64
CA VAL A 163 -33.72 88.25 31.92
C VAL A 163 -32.74 87.97 33.09
N LEU A 164 -31.91 88.97 33.42
CA LEU A 164 -30.87 88.87 34.45
C LEU A 164 -31.44 88.70 35.87
N SER A 165 -31.53 87.45 36.36
CA SER A 165 -31.82 87.13 37.77
C SER A 165 -31.03 85.90 38.25
N PRO A 166 -30.36 85.95 39.42
CA PRO A 166 -29.62 84.81 40.00
C PRO A 166 -30.47 83.55 40.22
N LYS A 167 -31.78 83.72 40.43
CA LYS A 167 -32.74 82.62 40.64
C LYS A 167 -32.96 81.80 39.36
N SER A 168 -33.01 82.47 38.21
CA SER A 168 -33.17 81.85 36.89
C SER A 168 -31.97 80.97 36.55
N VAL A 169 -30.77 81.40 36.94
CA VAL A 169 -29.52 80.65 36.74
C VAL A 169 -29.50 79.38 37.58
N GLN A 170 -29.96 79.44 38.84
CA GLN A 170 -30.09 78.26 39.69
C GLN A 170 -31.14 77.26 39.15
N GLU A 171 -32.29 77.73 38.69
CA GLU A 171 -33.30 76.87 38.06
C GLU A 171 -32.79 76.20 36.79
N LEU A 172 -32.04 76.92 35.95
CA LEU A 172 -31.41 76.34 34.77
C LEU A 172 -30.44 75.23 35.16
N ASN A 173 -29.54 75.48 36.13
CA ASN A 173 -28.60 74.46 36.60
C ASN A 173 -29.31 73.22 37.13
N GLN A 174 -30.38 73.38 37.93
CA GLN A 174 -31.17 72.25 38.43
C GLN A 174 -31.85 71.47 37.30
N ARG A 175 -32.40 72.17 36.29
CA ARG A 175 -33.03 71.52 35.13
C ARG A 175 -32.03 70.80 34.25
N THR A 176 -30.85 71.37 34.02
CA THR A 176 -29.78 70.71 33.25
C THR A 176 -29.24 69.49 33.99
N VAL A 177 -29.04 69.56 35.32
CA VAL A 177 -28.65 68.39 36.13
C VAL A 177 -29.71 67.31 36.05
N LYS A 178 -31.00 67.66 36.18
CA LYS A 178 -32.09 66.68 36.05
C LYS A 178 -32.13 66.03 34.66
N LEU A 179 -31.87 66.80 33.59
CA LEU A 179 -31.80 66.26 32.23
C LEU A 179 -30.59 65.31 32.04
N ILE A 180 -29.52 65.47 32.83
CA ILE A 180 -28.38 64.55 32.88
C ILE A 180 -28.75 63.27 33.63
N ASP A 181 -29.52 63.37 34.72
CA ASP A 181 -29.97 62.21 35.50
C ASP A 181 -31.02 61.36 34.75
N ASP A 182 -31.80 61.98 33.86
CA ASP A 182 -32.83 61.32 33.04
C ASP A 182 -32.26 60.66 31.74
N LEU A 183 -30.94 60.74 31.50
CA LEU A 183 -30.26 60.20 30.30
C LEU A 183 -29.63 58.81 30.51
#